data_AF-A0A930FQF6-F1
#
_entry.id   AF-A0A930FQF6-F1
#
_cell.length_a   1.000
_cell.length_b   1.000
_cell.length_c   1.000
_cell.angle_alpha   90.00
_cell.angle_beta   90.00
_cell.angle_gamma   90.00
#
_symmetry.space_group_name_H-M   'P 1'
#
loop_
_entity.id
_entity.type
_entity.pdbx_description
1 polymer ?
#
loop_
_entity_poly.entity_id
_entity_poly.type
_entity_poly.pdbx_seq_one_letter_code
_entity_poly.pdbx_strand_id
1 'polypeptide(L)'
;MKKLLAITALSAALFFGQTAVAEEKAAEEVKPSHVEMVLVLDESGSMSDLTRDTIGGFNSMIEKEKQSGENVRVTTVLFSDRYKILHNHRDIKDVEKMTEKDYTPGGMTALLDAVGKTIRRIDLIGHTRNKAIGNKVLFVIIT
;
A
#
# COMPACT_ATOMS: atom_id res chain seq x y z
N MET A 1 -24.44 49.87 -32.97
CA MET A 1 -23.30 48.93 -32.80
C MET A 1 -23.19 48.38 -31.36
N LYS A 2 -24.31 48.01 -30.70
CA LYS A 2 -24.29 47.48 -29.32
C LYS A 2 -24.81 46.04 -29.19
N LYS A 3 -25.23 45.40 -30.29
CA LYS A 3 -25.82 44.03 -30.29
C LYS A 3 -24.83 42.92 -30.68
N LEU A 4 -23.59 43.23 -31.03
CA LEU A 4 -22.61 42.23 -31.50
C LEU A 4 -21.67 41.71 -30.40
N LEU A 5 -21.50 42.46 -29.30
CA LEU A 5 -20.59 42.10 -28.18
C LEU A 5 -21.19 41.09 -27.19
N ALA A 6 -22.51 40.90 -27.17
CA ALA A 6 -23.16 40.01 -26.21
C ALA A 6 -23.10 38.53 -26.61
N ILE A 7 -22.96 38.22 -27.90
CA ILE A 7 -22.99 36.83 -28.41
C ILE A 7 -21.63 36.12 -28.22
N THR A 8 -20.52 36.87 -28.25
CA THR A 8 -19.17 36.35 -27.99
C THR A 8 -18.89 36.05 -26.51
N ALA A 9 -19.50 36.80 -25.58
CA ALA A 9 -19.31 36.55 -24.15
C ALA A 9 -20.04 35.27 -23.66
N LEU A 10 -21.21 34.96 -24.25
CA LEU A 10 -22.01 33.80 -23.86
C LEU A 10 -21.42 32.47 -24.37
N SER A 11 -20.76 32.48 -25.52
CA SER A 11 -20.10 31.31 -26.09
C SER A 11 -18.80 30.93 -25.34
N ALA A 12 -18.04 31.92 -24.85
CA ALA A 12 -16.86 31.66 -24.02
C ALA A 12 -17.24 31.07 -22.65
N ALA A 13 -18.30 31.57 -22.01
CA ALA A 13 -18.76 31.04 -20.73
C ALA A 13 -19.24 29.57 -20.81
N LEU A 14 -19.84 29.17 -21.94
CA LEU A 14 -20.21 27.78 -22.19
C LEU A 14 -18.99 26.87 -22.44
N PHE A 15 -17.95 27.38 -23.10
CA PHE A 15 -16.70 26.64 -23.29
C PHE A 15 -15.89 26.48 -22.00
N PHE A 16 -15.76 27.55 -21.19
CA PHE A 16 -15.10 27.48 -19.88
C PHE A 16 -15.91 26.65 -18.87
N GLY A 17 -17.24 26.69 -18.95
CA GLY A 17 -18.13 25.87 -18.13
C GLY A 17 -18.02 24.38 -18.45
N GLN A 18 -17.90 23.98 -19.72
CA GLN A 18 -17.73 22.57 -20.08
C GLN A 18 -16.36 22.02 -19.72
N THR A 19 -15.28 22.81 -19.81
CA THR A 19 -13.95 22.36 -19.37
C THR A 19 -13.88 22.18 -17.86
N ALA A 20 -14.50 23.07 -17.08
CA ALA A 20 -14.56 22.96 -15.62
C ALA A 20 -15.47 21.80 -15.15
N VAL A 21 -16.63 21.60 -15.79
CA VAL A 21 -17.55 20.49 -15.47
C VAL A 21 -16.99 19.13 -15.92
N ALA A 22 -16.06 19.10 -16.89
CA ALA A 22 -15.35 17.87 -17.28
C ALA A 22 -14.21 17.50 -16.30
N GLU A 23 -13.54 18.48 -15.68
CA GLU A 23 -12.55 18.26 -14.62
C GLU A 23 -13.19 17.96 -13.26
N GLU A 24 -14.41 18.43 -13.03
CA GLU A 24 -15.23 18.09 -11.85
C GLU A 24 -16.03 16.78 -12.02
N LYS A 25 -15.69 15.93 -12.99
CA LYS A 25 -16.01 14.51 -12.84
C LYS A 25 -14.95 13.92 -11.91
N ALA A 26 -15.20 14.12 -10.61
CA ALA A 26 -14.49 13.49 -9.51
C ALA A 26 -14.03 12.10 -9.96
N ALA A 27 -12.73 11.86 -9.88
CA ALA A 27 -12.20 10.50 -9.94
C ALA A 27 -12.94 9.73 -8.84
N GLU A 28 -13.97 9.01 -9.24
CA GLU A 28 -14.63 8.01 -8.43
C GLU A 28 -13.49 7.18 -7.85
N GLU A 29 -13.36 7.14 -6.53
CA GLU A 29 -12.36 6.33 -5.86
C GLU A 29 -12.62 4.89 -6.27
N VAL A 30 -11.97 4.43 -7.33
CA VAL A 30 -12.11 3.08 -7.83
C VAL A 30 -11.49 2.19 -6.77
N LYS A 31 -12.35 1.62 -5.92
CA LYS A 31 -11.94 0.67 -4.89
C LYS A 31 -11.11 -0.42 -5.56
N PRO A 32 -9.86 -0.67 -5.11
CA PRO A 32 -9.03 -1.65 -5.76
C PRO A 32 -9.71 -3.02 -5.70
N SER A 33 -9.69 -3.73 -6.83
CA SER A 33 -10.18 -5.11 -6.89
C SER A 33 -9.32 -6.08 -6.07
N HIS A 34 -8.05 -5.69 -5.84
CA HIS A 34 -7.05 -6.48 -5.15
C HIS A 34 -5.93 -5.58 -4.60
N VAL A 35 -5.50 -5.86 -3.36
CA VAL A 35 -4.38 -5.18 -2.70
C VAL A 35 -3.29 -6.19 -2.32
N GLU A 36 -2.07 -5.94 -2.78
CA GLU A 36 -0.86 -6.58 -2.27
C GLU A 36 -0.30 -5.73 -1.13
N MET A 37 -0.54 -6.15 0.11
CA MET A 37 0.03 -5.53 1.31
C MET A 37 1.38 -6.16 1.62
N VAL A 38 2.44 -5.38 1.45
CA VAL A 38 3.82 -5.79 1.60
C VAL A 38 4.41 -5.06 2.79
N LEU A 39 4.70 -5.80 3.85
CA LEU A 39 5.19 -5.29 5.13
C LEU A 39 6.65 -5.72 5.30
N VAL A 40 7.56 -4.78 5.31
CA VAL A 40 9.00 -4.99 5.52
C VAL A 40 9.38 -4.39 6.87
N LEU A 41 9.51 -5.25 7.89
CA LEU A 41 9.72 -4.85 9.27
C LEU A 41 11.18 -5.07 9.66
N ASP A 42 11.77 -4.02 10.21
CA ASP A 42 13.09 -4.08 10.84
C ASP A 42 13.02 -4.96 12.09
N GLU A 43 13.91 -5.92 12.21
CA GLU A 43 14.18 -6.83 13.32
C GLU A 43 15.65 -6.70 13.74
N SER A 44 16.32 -5.57 13.44
CA SER A 44 17.68 -5.29 13.87
C SER A 44 17.74 -4.97 15.36
N GLY A 45 18.96 -5.00 15.92
CA GLY A 45 19.14 -4.84 17.36
C GLY A 45 18.61 -3.51 17.94
N SER A 46 18.53 -2.44 17.14
CA SER A 46 17.96 -1.15 17.58
C SER A 46 16.47 -1.22 17.92
N MET A 47 15.76 -2.23 17.41
CA MET A 47 14.33 -2.43 17.64
C MET A 47 14.01 -3.10 18.98
N SER A 48 15.02 -3.47 19.78
CA SER A 48 14.83 -4.25 21.01
C SER A 48 13.82 -3.59 21.98
N ASP A 49 13.94 -2.28 22.20
CA ASP A 49 13.04 -1.54 23.10
C ASP A 49 11.66 -1.26 22.49
N LEU A 50 11.51 -1.45 21.17
CA LEU A 50 10.28 -1.25 20.41
C LEU A 50 9.51 -2.54 20.15
N THR A 51 10.03 -3.71 20.59
CA THR A 51 9.47 -5.04 20.33
C THR A 51 7.95 -5.11 20.53
N ARG A 52 7.46 -4.63 21.68
CA ARG A 52 6.03 -4.68 22.02
C ARG A 52 5.20 -3.77 21.13
N ASP A 53 5.70 -2.58 20.83
CA ASP A 53 5.01 -1.59 20.01
C ASP A 53 4.95 -2.05 18.55
N THR A 54 6.03 -2.63 18.03
CA THR A 54 6.08 -3.20 16.68
C THR A 54 5.10 -4.37 16.53
N ILE A 55 5.10 -5.32 17.47
CA ILE A 55 4.15 -6.45 17.47
C ILE A 55 2.72 -5.95 17.61
N GLY A 56 2.46 -5.02 18.54
CA GLY A 56 1.14 -4.45 18.78
C GLY A 56 0.61 -3.68 17.59
N GLY A 57 1.45 -2.86 16.96
CA GLY A 57 1.14 -2.09 15.77
C GLY A 57 0.84 -2.99 14.56
N PHE A 58 1.69 -3.99 14.32
CA PHE A 58 1.46 -4.99 13.28
C PHE A 58 0.11 -5.70 13.47
N ASN A 59 -0.13 -6.24 14.67
CA ASN A 59 -1.36 -6.98 14.95
C ASN A 59 -2.60 -6.09 14.83
N SER A 60 -2.53 -4.84 15.30
CA SER A 60 -3.65 -3.90 15.20
C SER A 60 -3.96 -3.53 13.74
N MET A 61 -2.92 -3.33 12.93
CA MET A 61 -3.07 -3.09 11.49
C MET A 61 -3.73 -4.29 10.79
N ILE A 62 -3.22 -5.51 11.01
CA ILE A 62 -3.79 -6.72 10.40
C ILE A 62 -5.26 -6.89 10.79
N GLU A 63 -5.62 -6.73 12.06
CA GLU A 63 -7.01 -6.89 12.50
C GLU A 63 -7.93 -5.81 11.92
N LYS A 64 -7.46 -4.56 11.78
CA LYS A 64 -8.20 -3.50 11.10
C LYS A 64 -8.43 -3.84 9.63
N GLU A 65 -7.40 -4.29 8.92
CA GLU A 65 -7.50 -4.62 7.50
C GLU A 65 -8.33 -5.90 7.26
N LYS A 66 -8.37 -6.86 8.19
CA LYS A 66 -9.32 -7.99 8.11
C LYS A 66 -10.78 -7.53 8.11
N GLN A 67 -11.09 -6.40 8.75
CA GLN A 67 -12.44 -5.85 8.85
C GLN A 67 -12.85 -5.00 7.64
N SER A 68 -11.91 -4.61 6.76
CA SER A 68 -12.22 -3.77 5.59
C SER A 68 -13.04 -4.49 4.51
N GLY A 69 -13.07 -5.83 4.56
CA GLY A 69 -13.74 -6.68 3.57
C GLY A 69 -13.08 -6.65 2.19
N GLU A 70 -11.87 -6.10 2.09
CA GLU A 70 -11.10 -6.02 0.85
C GLU A 70 -10.40 -7.35 0.54
N ASN A 71 -10.14 -7.58 -0.75
CA ASN A 71 -9.32 -8.70 -1.19
C ASN A 71 -7.85 -8.31 -1.02
N VAL A 72 -7.26 -8.69 0.12
CA VAL A 72 -5.88 -8.34 0.49
C VAL A 72 -5.02 -9.61 0.59
N ARG A 73 -3.89 -9.60 -0.10
CA ARG A 73 -2.81 -10.58 0.09
C ARG A 73 -1.67 -9.93 0.86
N VAL A 74 -1.15 -10.64 1.86
CA VAL A 74 -0.14 -10.13 2.77
C VAL A 74 1.18 -10.85 2.54
N THR A 75 2.23 -10.08 2.34
CA THR A 75 3.61 -10.54 2.43
C THR A 75 4.29 -9.78 3.56
N THR A 76 4.81 -10.51 4.56
CA THR A 76 5.53 -9.92 5.69
C THR A 76 6.95 -10.45 5.69
N VAL A 77 7.90 -9.54 5.71
CA VAL A 77 9.33 -9.79 5.76
C VAL A 77 9.87 -9.15 7.02
N LEU A 78 10.63 -9.93 7.80
CA LEU A 78 11.43 -9.44 8.92
C LEU A 78 12.88 -9.35 8.45
N PHE A 79 13.55 -8.23 8.72
CA PHE A 79 14.92 -8.04 8.27
C PHE A 79 15.83 -7.50 9.36
N SER A 80 17.05 -8.00 9.39
CA SER A 80 18.17 -7.44 10.12
C SER A 80 19.40 -7.52 9.21
N ASP A 81 20.49 -8.16 9.64
CA ASP A 81 21.49 -8.74 8.74
C ASP A 81 20.98 -10.02 8.06
N ARG A 82 19.84 -10.53 8.52
CA ARG A 82 19.10 -11.65 7.93
C ARG A 82 17.86 -11.18 7.18
N TYR A 83 17.32 -12.06 6.33
CA TYR A 83 16.08 -11.84 5.59
C TYR A 83 15.15 -13.03 5.85
N LYS A 84 14.06 -12.81 6.59
CA LYS A 84 13.10 -13.84 6.99
C LYS A 84 11.72 -13.50 6.43
N ILE A 85 11.10 -14.46 5.74
CA ILE A 85 9.72 -14.31 5.28
C ILE A 85 8.82 -14.91 6.35
N LEU A 86 7.97 -14.09 6.95
CA LEU A 86 6.96 -14.54 7.92
C LEU A 86 5.66 -14.94 7.21
N HIS A 87 5.22 -14.13 6.25
CA HIS A 87 4.05 -14.40 5.42
C HIS A 87 4.41 -14.22 3.94
N ASN A 88 3.98 -15.14 3.08
CA ASN A 88 4.26 -15.09 1.65
C ASN A 88 2.96 -15.15 0.86
N HIS A 89 2.47 -14.00 0.38
CA HIS A 89 1.23 -13.88 -0.40
C HIS A 89 0.05 -14.63 0.27
N ARG A 90 -0.10 -14.45 1.59
CA ARG A 90 -1.15 -15.12 2.37
C ARG A 90 -2.44 -14.31 2.30
N ASP A 91 -3.59 -14.97 2.28
CA ASP A 91 -4.86 -14.25 2.44
C ASP A 91 -4.86 -13.55 3.80
N ILE A 92 -5.29 -12.30 3.87
CA ILE A 92 -5.30 -11.54 5.11
C ILE A 92 -6.11 -12.23 6.23
N LYS A 93 -7.15 -12.98 5.86
CA LYS A 93 -7.97 -13.74 6.83
C LYS A 93 -7.19 -14.83 7.53
N ASP A 94 -6.20 -15.38 6.83
CA ASP A 94 -5.36 -16.48 7.32
C ASP A 94 -4.08 -15.96 8.01
N VAL A 95 -3.85 -14.65 8.08
CA VAL A 95 -2.69 -14.07 8.77
C VAL A 95 -2.88 -14.18 10.28
N GLU A 96 -1.98 -14.89 10.93
CA GLU A 96 -1.97 -15.07 12.38
C GLU A 96 -1.35 -13.85 13.08
N LYS A 97 -1.66 -13.68 14.36
CA LYS A 97 -1.04 -12.62 15.17
C LYS A 97 0.44 -12.92 15.33
N MET A 98 1.27 -11.90 15.12
CA MET A 98 2.69 -11.94 15.44
C MET A 98 2.88 -12.03 16.95
N THR A 99 3.83 -12.85 17.37
CA THR A 99 4.20 -13.04 18.78
C THR A 99 5.69 -12.74 18.99
N GLU A 100 6.12 -12.68 20.25
CA GLU A 100 7.54 -12.54 20.62
C GLU A 100 8.41 -13.73 20.14
N LYS A 101 7.80 -14.84 19.70
CA LYS A 101 8.55 -15.95 19.05
C LYS A 101 8.82 -15.69 17.58
N ASP A 102 7.99 -14.88 16.94
CA ASP A 102 8.07 -14.58 15.53
C ASP A 102 9.01 -13.41 15.25
N TYR A 103 9.04 -12.44 16.17
CA TYR A 103 9.79 -11.19 16.09
C TYR A 103 10.78 -11.07 17.26
N THR A 104 12.05 -11.28 16.97
CA THR A 104 13.15 -11.29 17.94
C THR A 104 14.29 -10.39 17.47
N PRO A 105 14.27 -9.09 17.84
CA PRO A 105 15.27 -8.11 17.40
C PRO A 105 16.72 -8.53 17.65
N GLY A 106 17.60 -8.30 16.67
CA GLY A 106 19.03 -8.56 16.77
C GLY A 106 19.77 -8.40 15.45
N GLY A 107 21.09 -8.29 15.51
CA GLY A 107 21.93 -8.11 14.32
C GLY A 107 21.95 -6.66 13.81
N MET A 108 22.45 -6.48 12.58
CA MET A 108 22.58 -5.17 11.90
C MET A 108 21.36 -4.87 11.02
N THR A 109 21.40 -3.78 10.24
CA THR A 109 20.26 -3.28 9.46
C THR A 109 20.55 -3.35 7.95
N ALA A 110 20.28 -4.48 7.29
CA ALA A 110 20.43 -4.64 5.84
C ALA A 110 19.18 -4.18 5.06
N LEU A 111 18.73 -2.94 5.31
CA LEU A 111 17.47 -2.39 4.78
C LEU A 111 17.40 -2.43 3.24
N LEU A 112 18.44 -1.94 2.56
CA LEU A 112 18.45 -1.85 1.10
C LEU A 112 18.35 -3.24 0.44
N ASP A 113 19.02 -4.23 1.02
CA ASP A 113 18.90 -5.62 0.58
C ASP A 113 17.50 -6.17 0.82
N ALA A 114 16.90 -5.89 1.98
CA ALA A 114 15.56 -6.34 2.32
C ALA A 114 14.51 -5.76 1.36
N VAL A 115 14.58 -4.46 1.08
CA VAL A 115 13.69 -3.78 0.13
C VAL A 115 13.87 -4.34 -1.28
N GLY A 116 15.11 -4.40 -1.78
CA GLY A 116 15.41 -4.88 -3.13
C GLY A 116 14.97 -6.34 -3.35
N LYS A 117 15.26 -7.23 -2.39
CA LYS A 117 14.81 -8.63 -2.43
C LYS A 117 13.29 -8.74 -2.44
N THR A 118 12.61 -7.92 -1.63
CA THR A 118 11.15 -7.95 -1.52
C THR A 118 10.48 -7.43 -2.79
N ILE A 119 10.96 -6.32 -3.37
CA ILE A 119 10.43 -5.81 -4.67
C ILE A 119 10.52 -6.89 -5.74
N ARG A 120 11.70 -7.53 -5.89
CA ARG A 120 11.88 -8.63 -6.86
C ARG A 120 10.92 -9.79 -6.59
N ARG A 121 10.62 -10.09 -5.33
CA ARG A 121 9.67 -11.13 -4.98
C ARG A 121 8.24 -10.80 -5.40
N ILE A 122 7.79 -9.58 -5.11
CA ILE A 122 6.43 -9.12 -5.45
C ILE A 122 6.22 -9.04 -6.97
N ASP A 123 7.27 -8.74 -7.72
CA ASP A 123 7.26 -8.77 -9.19
C ASP A 123 7.04 -10.18 -9.76
N LEU A 124 7.40 -11.25 -9.03
CA LEU A 124 7.18 -12.64 -9.44
C LEU A 124 5.73 -13.14 -9.23
N ILE A 125 4.90 -12.44 -8.47
CA ILE A 125 3.52 -12.84 -8.17
C ILE A 125 2.60 -12.72 -9.40
N GLY A 126 3.09 -12.12 -10.50
CA GLY A 126 2.50 -12.18 -11.84
C GLY A 126 1.27 -11.29 -12.05
N HIS A 127 0.44 -11.12 -11.02
CA HIS A 127 -0.80 -10.32 -11.06
C HIS A 127 -0.55 -8.83 -10.84
N THR A 128 0.60 -8.43 -10.27
CA THR A 128 0.97 -7.04 -9.98
C THR A 128 1.15 -6.18 -11.24
N ARG A 129 1.34 -6.79 -12.41
CA ARG A 129 1.59 -6.07 -13.68
C ARG A 129 0.32 -5.71 -14.45
N ASN A 130 -0.82 -6.31 -14.14
CA ASN A 130 -2.04 -6.07 -14.91
C ASN A 130 -2.80 -4.83 -14.41
N LYS A 131 -2.38 -3.67 -14.93
CA LYS A 131 -2.96 -2.36 -14.61
C LYS A 131 -4.46 -2.26 -14.93
N ALA A 132 -4.96 -3.09 -15.84
CA ALA A 132 -6.37 -3.11 -16.22
C ALA A 132 -7.29 -3.69 -15.12
N ILE A 133 -6.74 -4.47 -14.18
CA ILE A 133 -7.52 -5.10 -13.11
C ILE A 133 -7.72 -4.13 -11.92
N GLY A 134 -6.97 -3.02 -11.85
CA GLY A 134 -7.07 -2.07 -10.74
C GLY A 134 -6.31 -2.50 -9.48
N ASN A 135 -5.33 -3.39 -9.62
CA ASN A 135 -4.50 -3.88 -8.52
C ASN A 135 -3.68 -2.73 -7.90
N LYS A 136 -3.61 -2.71 -6.57
CA LYS A 136 -2.76 -1.78 -5.82
C LYS A 136 -1.75 -2.55 -4.99
N VAL A 137 -0.56 -1.97 -4.84
CA VAL A 137 0.48 -2.49 -3.95
C VAL A 137 0.69 -1.45 -2.86
N LEU A 138 0.51 -1.86 -1.61
CA LEU A 138 0.86 -1.07 -0.43
C LEU A 138 2.18 -1.62 0.10
N PHE A 139 3.26 -0.87 -0.08
CA PHE A 139 4.59 -1.26 0.38
C PHE A 139 4.98 -0.43 1.59
N VAL A 140 5.01 -1.05 2.77
CA VAL A 140 5.28 -0.40 4.05
C VAL A 140 6.62 -0.89 4.58
N ILE A 141 7.46 0.06 4.96
CA ILE A 141 8.73 -0.19 5.64
C ILE A 141 8.59 0.36 7.05
N ILE A 142 8.89 -0.47 8.06
CA ILE A 142 8.90 -0.08 9.47
C ILE A 142 10.31 -0.31 9.99
N THR A 143 10.91 0.72 10.60
CA THR A 143 12.26 0.71 11.20
C THR A 143 12.24 1.38 12.56
#